data_AF-A0A5D0MPU6-F1
#
_entry.id   AF-A0A5D0MPU6-F1
#
_cell.length_a   1.000
_cell.length_b   1.000
_cell.length_c   1.000
_cell.angle_alpha   90.00
_cell.angle_beta   90.00
_cell.angle_gamma   90.00
#
_symmetry.space_group_name_H-M   'P 1'
#
loop_
_entity.id
_entity.type
_entity.pdbx_description
1 polymer ?
#
loop_
_entity_poly.entity_id
_entity_poly.type
_entity_poly.pdbx_seq_one_letter_code
_entity_poly.pdbx_strand_id
1 'polypeptide(L)'
;MPTVKKLISFDESVANELEIVSKALNKSQKEIVESALDFYFDYTDGIIADKITDDIKAGKMKVYDEIEVYKNLGIDIENSED
;
A
#
# COMPACT_ATOMS: atom_id res chain seq x y z
N MET A 1 -10.92 10.77 9.57
CA MET A 1 -10.03 11.06 8.42
C MET A 1 -10.86 11.64 7.29
N PRO A 2 -10.32 12.53 6.45
CA PRO A 2 -11.02 13.02 5.27
C PRO A 2 -11.38 11.84 4.34
N THR A 3 -12.63 11.81 3.85
CA THR A 3 -13.10 10.75 2.93
C THR A 3 -13.12 11.27 1.51
N VAL A 4 -12.49 10.54 0.58
CA VAL A 4 -12.52 10.84 -0.86
C VAL A 4 -13.46 9.86 -1.55
N LYS A 5 -14.44 10.37 -2.31
CA LYS A 5 -15.36 9.52 -3.07
C LYS A 5 -14.71 9.05 -4.37
N LYS A 6 -14.86 7.76 -4.67
CA LYS A 6 -14.47 7.16 -5.96
C LYS A 6 -15.70 6.46 -6.55
N LEU A 7 -15.92 6.67 -7.84
CA LEU A 7 -16.95 5.95 -8.60
C LEU A 7 -16.26 4.79 -9.30
N ILE A 8 -16.71 3.57 -9.03
CA ILE A 8 -16.13 2.33 -9.56
C ILE A 8 -17.27 1.49 -10.13
N SER A 9 -17.06 0.92 -11.31
CA SER A 9 -17.98 -0.03 -11.92
C SER A 9 -17.48 -1.45 -11.67
N PHE A 10 -18.40 -2.35 -11.33
CA PHE A 10 -18.14 -3.78 -11.14
C PHE A 10 -18.89 -4.57 -12.20
N ASP A 11 -18.38 -5.77 -12.48
CA ASP A 11 -19.19 -6.80 -13.16
C ASP A 11 -20.43 -7.11 -12.31
N GLU A 12 -21.55 -7.43 -12.97
CA GLU A 12 -22.82 -7.71 -12.30
C GLU A 12 -22.71 -8.86 -11.30
N SER A 13 -21.96 -9.93 -11.63
CA SER A 13 -21.82 -11.07 -10.72
C SER A 13 -21.07 -10.66 -9.45
N VAL A 14 -20.03 -9.85 -9.59
CA VAL A 14 -19.23 -9.33 -8.48
C VAL A 14 -20.03 -8.37 -7.61
N ALA A 15 -20.82 -7.49 -8.23
CA ALA A 15 -21.70 -6.58 -7.50
C ALA A 15 -22.75 -7.33 -6.67
N ASN A 16 -23.33 -8.39 -7.24
CA ASN A 16 -24.30 -9.24 -6.56
C ASN A 16 -23.66 -10.00 -5.38
N GLU A 17 -22.47 -10.54 -5.57
CA GLU A 17 -21.74 -11.21 -4.50
C GLU A 17 -21.36 -10.24 -3.37
N LEU A 18 -20.89 -9.05 -3.70
CA LEU A 18 -20.58 -8.00 -2.73
C LEU A 18 -21.81 -7.65 -1.87
N GLU A 19 -23.00 -7.56 -2.49
CA GLU A 19 -24.25 -7.32 -1.78
C GLU A 19 -24.64 -8.47 -0.85
N ILE A 20 -24.43 -9.72 -1.28
CA ILE A 20 -24.68 -10.92 -0.45
C ILE A 20 -23.73 -10.94 0.76
N VAL A 21 -22.44 -10.71 0.54
CA VAL A 21 -21.42 -10.69 1.60
C VAL A 21 -21.67 -9.54 2.58
N SER A 22 -22.00 -8.36 2.07
CA SER A 22 -22.44 -7.19 2.84
C SER A 22 -23.55 -7.52 3.83
N LYS A 23 -24.62 -8.17 3.34
CA LYS A 23 -25.73 -8.62 4.19
C LYS A 23 -25.31 -9.69 5.19
N ALA A 24 -24.54 -10.68 4.76
CA ALA A 24 -24.12 -11.80 5.62
C ALA A 24 -23.23 -11.34 6.78
N LEU A 25 -22.35 -10.37 6.53
CA LEU A 25 -21.42 -9.83 7.52
C LEU A 25 -21.99 -8.65 8.32
N ASN A 26 -23.19 -8.17 7.98
CA ASN A 26 -23.79 -6.96 8.52
C ASN A 26 -22.83 -5.75 8.48
N LYS A 27 -22.16 -5.58 7.33
CA LYS A 27 -21.23 -4.47 7.05
C LYS A 27 -21.69 -3.77 5.78
N SER A 28 -21.37 -2.50 5.64
CA SER A 28 -21.60 -1.81 4.37
C SER A 28 -20.68 -2.36 3.28
N GLN A 29 -21.15 -2.34 2.03
CA GLN A 29 -20.30 -2.66 0.87
C GLN A 29 -19.02 -1.82 0.85
N LYS A 30 -19.09 -0.55 1.30
CA LYS A 30 -17.94 0.34 1.45
C LYS A 30 -16.87 -0.26 2.35
N GLU A 31 -17.24 -0.70 3.56
CA GLU A 31 -16.30 -1.27 4.53
C GLU A 31 -15.64 -2.55 4.00
N ILE A 32 -16.39 -3.36 3.26
CA ILE A 32 -15.86 -4.56 2.61
C ILE A 32 -14.84 -4.20 1.55
N VAL A 33 -15.16 -3.24 0.67
CA VAL A 33 -14.25 -2.80 -0.40
C VAL A 33 -13.00 -2.16 0.20
N GLU A 34 -13.13 -1.32 1.23
CA GLU A 34 -11.98 -0.74 1.94
C GLU A 34 -11.09 -1.84 2.53
N SER A 35 -11.67 -2.79 3.27
CA SER A 35 -10.91 -3.89 3.88
C SER A 35 -10.21 -4.79 2.84
N ALA A 36 -10.87 -5.04 1.70
CA ALA A 36 -10.31 -5.84 0.62
C ALA A 36 -9.15 -5.12 -0.09
N LEU A 37 -9.28 -3.81 -0.30
CA LEU A 37 -8.22 -2.99 -0.89
C LEU A 37 -7.02 -2.87 0.06
N ASP A 38 -7.25 -2.67 1.36
CA ASP A 38 -6.18 -2.60 2.36
C ASP A 38 -5.38 -3.91 2.36
N PHE A 39 -6.06 -5.05 2.43
CA PHE A 39 -5.41 -6.37 2.37
C PHE A 39 -4.64 -6.58 1.06
N TYR A 40 -5.21 -6.16 -0.06
CA TYR A 40 -4.53 -6.28 -1.36
C TYR A 40 -3.29 -5.38 -1.42
N PHE A 41 -3.35 -4.16 -0.89
CA PHE A 41 -2.22 -3.24 -0.85
C PHE A 41 -1.09 -3.78 0.01
N ASP A 42 -1.38 -4.24 1.23
CA ASP A 42 -0.38 -4.86 2.12
C ASP A 42 0.34 -6.03 1.43
N TYR A 43 -0.41 -6.88 0.73
CA TYR A 43 0.15 -7.99 -0.03
C TYR A 43 1.03 -7.51 -1.20
N THR A 44 0.56 -6.52 -1.97
CA THR A 44 1.32 -6.01 -3.11
C THR A 44 2.55 -5.22 -2.69
N ASP A 45 2.55 -4.56 -1.53
CA ASP A 45 3.70 -3.84 -0.99
C ASP A 45 4.88 -4.80 -0.77
N GLY A 46 4.62 -6.03 -0.31
CA GLY A 46 5.65 -7.08 -0.22
C GLY A 46 6.26 -7.43 -1.59
N ILE A 47 5.41 -7.63 -2.61
CA ILE A 47 5.88 -7.93 -3.98
C ILE A 47 6.69 -6.77 -4.56
N ILE A 48 6.26 -5.53 -4.31
CA ILE A 48 6.96 -4.34 -4.77
C ILE A 48 8.32 -4.23 -4.08
N ALA A 49 8.39 -4.49 -2.77
CA ALA A 49 9.64 -4.48 -2.01
C ALA A 49 10.63 -5.54 -2.51
N ASP A 50 10.15 -6.74 -2.82
CA ASP A 50 10.97 -7.80 -3.41
C ASP A 50 11.54 -7.38 -4.77
N LYS A 51 10.69 -6.81 -5.63
CA LYS A 51 11.12 -6.30 -6.94
C LYS A 51 12.17 -5.18 -6.82
N ILE A 52 11.97 -4.24 -5.90
CA ILE A 52 12.93 -3.17 -5.63
C ILE A 52 14.26 -3.77 -5.18
N THR A 53 14.21 -4.75 -4.27
CA THR A 53 15.40 -5.45 -3.77
C THR A 53 16.17 -6.13 -4.90
N ASP A 54 15.47 -6.79 -5.82
CA ASP A 54 16.09 -7.45 -6.96
C ASP A 54 16.68 -6.45 -7.96
N ASP A 55 16.02 -5.33 -8.22
CA ASP A 55 16.55 -4.27 -9.09
C ASP A 55 17.80 -3.60 -8.50
N ILE A 56 17.87 -3.45 -7.17
CA ILE A 56 19.08 -3.02 -6.45
C ILE A 56 20.20 -4.04 -6.65
N LYS A 57 19.94 -5.34 -6.40
CA LYS A 57 20.94 -6.42 -6.58
C LYS A 57 21.44 -6.50 -8.02
N ALA A 58 20.56 -6.27 -8.99
CA ALA A 58 20.89 -6.27 -10.41
C ALA A 58 21.64 -5.00 -10.87
N GLY A 59 21.87 -4.03 -9.99
CA GLY A 59 22.52 -2.75 -10.31
C GLY A 59 21.69 -1.83 -11.20
N LYS A 60 20.39 -2.11 -11.37
CA LYS A 60 19.45 -1.30 -12.17
C LYS A 60 18.91 -0.11 -11.39
N MET A 61 19.03 -0.13 -10.07
CA MET A 61 18.61 0.93 -9.18
C MET A 61 19.78 1.41 -8.34
N LYS A 62 19.99 2.73 -8.28
CA LYS A 62 21.04 3.34 -7.47
C LYS A 62 20.53 3.49 -6.04
N VAL A 63 21.26 2.93 -5.08
CA VAL A 63 21.04 3.13 -3.65
C VAL A 63 21.95 4.26 -3.19
N TYR A 64 21.45 5.10 -2.29
CA TYR A 64 22.19 6.20 -1.70
C TYR A 64 22.45 5.90 -0.22
N ASP A 65 23.59 6.34 0.28
CA ASP A 65 23.91 6.25 1.70
C ASP A 65 22.99 7.18 2.50
N GLU A 66 22.48 6.69 3.62
CA GLU A 66 21.53 7.43 4.46
C GLU A 66 22.11 8.75 4.98
N ILE A 67 23.39 8.76 5.39
CA ILE A 67 24.07 9.95 5.91
C ILE A 67 24.20 11.01 4.80
N GLU A 68 24.51 10.56 3.57
CA GLU A 68 24.58 11.45 2.41
C GLU A 68 23.20 12.05 2.08
N VAL A 69 22.14 11.25 2.13
CA VAL A 69 20.76 11.70 1.88
C VAL A 69 20.31 12.71 2.94
N TYR A 70 20.52 12.42 4.23
CA TYR A 70 20.13 13.32 5.32
C TYR A 70 20.88 14.66 5.28
N LYS A 71 22.19 14.61 5.00
CA LYS A 71 22.99 15.82 4.78
C LYS A 71 22.46 16.66 3.62
N ASN A 72 22.07 16.03 2.51
CA ASN A 72 21.50 16.72 1.34
C ASN A 72 20.11 17.32 1.62
N LEU A 73 19.34 16.70 2.52
CA LEU A 73 18.02 17.18 2.94
C LEU A 73 18.08 18.21 4.09
N GLY A 74 19.26 18.47 4.65
CA GLY A 74 19.45 19.39 5.77
C GLY A 74 18.90 18.85 7.10
N ILE A 75 18.88 17.52 7.25
CA ILE A 75 18.44 16.83 8.46
C ILE A 75 19.69 16.45 9.26
N ASP A 76 19.87 17.05 10.43
CA ASP A 76 20.91 16.64 11.38
C ASP A 76 20.46 15.38 12.13
N ILE A 77 21.14 14.28 11.87
CA ILE A 77 20.99 13.03 12.62
C ILE A 77 22.00 13.08 13.77
N GLU A 78 21.54 13.44 14.97
CA GLU A 78 22.32 13.17 16.19
C GLU A 78 22.36 11.64 16.37
N ASN A 79 23.58 11.07 16.41
CA ASN A 79 23.81 9.64 16.62
C ASN A 79 23.02 9.15 17.85
N SER A 80 21.90 8.47 17.63
CA SER A 80 21.33 7.58 18.64
C SER A 80 22.06 6.26 18.47
N GLU A 81 23.20 6.16 19.17
CA GLU A 81 23.82 4.87 19.47
C GLU A 81 22.85 4.06 20.35
N ASP A 82 22.37 2.93 19.84
CA ASP A 82 21.89 1.77 20.61
C ASP A 82 22.43 0.49 19.94
#